data_AF-A0A940RRJ1-F1
#
_entry.id   AF-A0A940RRJ1-F1
#
_cell.length_a   1.000
_cell.length_b   1.000
_cell.length_c   1.000
_cell.angle_alpha   90.00
_cell.angle_beta   90.00
_cell.angle_gamma   90.00
#
_symmetry.space_group_name_H-M   'P 1'
#
loop_
_entity.id
_entity.type
_entity.pdbx_description
1 polymer ?
#
loop_
_entity_poly.entity_id
_entity_poly.type
_entity_poly.pdbx_seq_one_letter_code
_entity_poly.pdbx_strand_id
1 'polypeptide(L)'
;MSEHNQNPHEKIEKNVGLMAVLIAVAISFGGLAQIVPLMFQAEAIKPLEGVEPYPALQLAGRDIYVREGCYNCHSQMVRTLRFETERYGHYSLAGESVFDHPFQWGSKRTGPDLARVGGRYSDDWHRVHLHNPRDVVPESNMPSFPWLAENKVDGPTIARHMAALKAIGDPYTDEQIAQAAADVDGKTELDAVVAYLQGLGRHAPRGGQP
;
A
#
# COMPACT_ATOMS: atom_id res chain seq x y z
N MET A 1 50.05 -11.08 44.08
CA MET A 1 49.58 -11.90 42.93
C MET A 1 48.19 -11.41 42.57
N SER A 2 48.09 -10.36 41.74
CA SER A 2 46.81 -9.95 41.17
C SER A 2 46.60 -10.81 39.92
N GLU A 3 45.69 -11.76 39.99
CA GLU A 3 45.20 -12.45 38.80
C GLU A 3 44.68 -11.38 37.83
N HIS A 4 45.34 -11.23 36.69
CA HIS A 4 44.79 -10.51 35.55
C HIS A 4 43.57 -11.28 35.08
N ASN A 5 42.41 -10.99 35.67
CA ASN A 5 41.13 -11.36 35.12
C ASN A 5 40.93 -10.51 33.86
N GLN A 6 41.57 -10.91 32.76
CA GLN A 6 41.39 -10.28 31.45
C GLN A 6 39.96 -10.57 31.01
N ASN A 7 39.04 -9.68 31.37
CA ASN A 7 37.67 -9.75 30.92
C ASN A 7 37.70 -9.74 29.39
N PRO A 8 37.23 -10.81 28.70
CA PRO A 8 37.19 -10.86 27.25
C PRO A 8 36.44 -9.67 26.63
N HIS A 9 35.53 -9.06 27.39
CA HIS A 9 34.80 -7.86 27.01
C HIS A 9 35.70 -6.63 26.85
N GLU A 10 36.72 -6.47 27.69
CA GLU A 10 37.64 -5.32 27.64
C GLU A 10 38.39 -5.24 26.30
N LYS A 11 38.65 -6.40 25.67
CA LYS A 11 39.27 -6.49 24.33
C LYS A 11 38.33 -5.98 23.23
N ILE A 12 37.02 -6.11 23.41
CA ILE A 12 36.00 -5.64 22.48
C ILE A 12 35.84 -4.14 22.62
N GLU A 13 35.69 -3.63 23.85
CA GLU A 13 35.48 -2.20 24.12
C GLU A 13 36.65 -1.32 23.64
N LYS A 14 37.88 -1.82 23.72
CA LYS A 14 39.09 -1.09 23.28
C LYS A 14 39.34 -1.13 21.78
N ASN A 15 38.62 -1.96 21.03
CA ASN A 15 38.79 -2.12 19.59
C ASN A 15 37.50 -1.75 18.85
N VAL A 16 37.45 -0.52 18.35
CA VAL A 16 36.28 0.03 17.63
C VAL A 16 35.90 -0.82 16.42
N GLY A 17 36.87 -1.38 15.68
CA GLY A 17 36.61 -2.23 14.52
C GLY A 17 35.94 -3.54 14.90
N LEU A 18 36.46 -4.21 15.94
CA LEU A 18 35.87 -5.45 16.48
C LEU A 18 34.47 -5.19 17.03
N MET A 19 34.28 -4.11 17.78
CA MET A 19 32.97 -3.71 18.30
C MET A 19 31.96 -3.45 17.18
N ALA A 20 32.34 -2.72 16.12
CA ALA A 20 31.46 -2.46 14.98
C ALA A 20 31.02 -3.75 14.26
N VAL A 21 31.94 -4.69 14.05
CA VAL A 21 31.62 -6.00 13.44
C VAL A 21 30.66 -6.80 14.32
N LEU A 22 30.90 -6.85 15.64
CA LEU A 22 30.02 -7.59 16.56
C LEU A 22 28.63 -6.97 16.65
N ILE A 23 28.51 -5.64 16.60
CA ILE A 23 27.22 -4.94 16.54
C ILE A 23 26.48 -5.29 15.24
N ALA A 24 27.16 -5.26 14.09
CA ALA A 24 26.56 -5.62 12.81
C ALA A 24 26.05 -7.07 12.81
N VAL A 25 26.81 -8.00 13.37
CA VAL A 25 26.42 -9.41 13.53
C VAL A 25 25.24 -9.55 14.49
N ALA A 26 25.25 -8.84 15.62
CA ALA A 26 24.16 -8.90 16.59
C ALA A 26 22.83 -8.38 16.01
N ILE A 27 22.87 -7.25 15.28
CA ILE A 27 21.68 -6.66 14.64
C ILE A 27 21.19 -7.53 13.48
N SER A 28 22.08 -8.18 12.72
CA SER A 28 21.70 -8.99 11.57
C SER A 28 20.86 -10.21 11.96
N PHE A 29 21.06 -10.79 13.15
CA PHE A 29 20.21 -11.89 13.62
C PHE A 29 18.73 -11.52 13.70
N GLY A 30 18.40 -10.31 14.14
CA GLY A 30 17.01 -9.83 14.19
C GLY A 30 16.41 -9.70 12.79
N GLY A 31 17.15 -9.08 11.88
CA GLY A 31 16.73 -8.93 10.47
C GLY A 31 16.55 -10.28 9.77
N LEU A 32 17.51 -11.20 9.93
CA LEU A 32 17.43 -12.54 9.34
C LEU A 32 16.28 -13.36 9.92
N ALA A 33 16.06 -13.32 11.24
CA ALA A 33 15.00 -14.09 11.88
C ALA A 33 13.58 -13.60 11.53
N GLN A 34 13.40 -12.32 11.21
CA GLN A 34 12.09 -11.76 10.91
C GLN A 34 11.82 -11.63 9.40
N ILE A 35 12.76 -11.10 8.62
CA ILE A 35 12.54 -10.76 7.21
C ILE A 35 12.59 -12.01 6.33
N VAL A 36 13.61 -12.86 6.51
CA VAL A 36 13.83 -14.01 5.62
C VAL A 36 12.66 -15.00 5.64
N PRO A 37 12.15 -15.46 6.79
CA PRO A 37 10.99 -16.36 6.81
C PRO A 37 9.73 -15.71 6.22
N LEU A 38 9.53 -14.40 6.44
CA LEU A 38 8.37 -13.69 5.91
C LEU A 38 8.42 -13.55 4.39
N MET A 39 9.59 -13.35 3.77
CA MET A 39 9.72 -13.33 2.30
C MET A 39 9.29 -14.67 1.69
N PHE A 40 9.73 -15.79 2.26
CA PHE A 40 9.29 -17.12 1.81
C PHE A 40 7.79 -17.36 2.03
N GLN A 41 7.22 -16.83 3.12
CA GLN A 41 5.77 -16.91 3.34
C GLN A 41 5.00 -16.05 2.35
N ALA A 42 5.47 -14.84 2.05
CA ALA A 42 4.83 -13.92 1.12
C ALA A 42 4.76 -14.50 -0.29
N GLU A 43 5.82 -15.18 -0.76
CA GLU A 43 5.82 -15.90 -2.04
C GLU A 43 4.77 -17.02 -2.10
N ALA A 44 4.38 -17.59 -0.95
CA ALA A 44 3.35 -18.61 -0.86
C ALA A 44 1.92 -18.04 -0.79
N ILE A 45 1.75 -16.74 -0.50
CA ILE A 45 0.44 -16.09 -0.48
C ILE A 45 -0.02 -15.87 -1.91
N LYS A 46 -1.12 -16.54 -2.28
CA LYS A 46 -1.77 -16.35 -3.57
C LYS A 46 -2.71 -15.16 -3.54
N PRO A 47 -2.91 -14.47 -4.67
CA PRO A 47 -3.99 -13.48 -4.78
C PRO A 47 -5.34 -14.15 -4.47
N LEU A 48 -6.26 -13.39 -3.86
CA LEU A 48 -7.64 -13.87 -3.70
C LEU A 48 -8.30 -14.06 -5.07
N GLU A 49 -9.37 -14.86 -5.09
CA GLU A 49 -10.15 -15.08 -6.31
C GLU A 49 -10.63 -13.75 -6.93
N GLY A 50 -10.26 -13.53 -8.20
CA GLY A 50 -10.58 -12.33 -8.95
C GLY A 50 -9.68 -11.11 -8.69
N VAL A 51 -8.72 -11.20 -7.75
CA VAL A 51 -7.70 -10.15 -7.59
C VAL A 51 -6.67 -10.29 -8.71
N GLU A 52 -6.62 -9.27 -9.55
CA GLU A 52 -5.67 -9.11 -10.66
C GLU A 52 -4.82 -7.86 -10.45
N PRO A 53 -3.66 -7.71 -11.12
CA PRO A 53 -2.92 -6.46 -11.10
C PRO A 53 -3.77 -5.28 -11.54
N TYR A 54 -3.50 -4.11 -10.96
CA TYR A 54 -4.29 -2.91 -11.22
C TYR A 54 -4.30 -2.55 -12.72
N PRO A 55 -5.49 -2.33 -13.33
CA PRO A 55 -5.58 -1.70 -14.64
C PRO A 55 -4.86 -0.35 -14.66
N ALA A 56 -4.36 0.09 -15.82
CA ALA A 56 -3.52 1.29 -15.95
C ALA A 56 -4.09 2.53 -15.21
N LEU A 57 -5.40 2.79 -15.34
CA LEU A 57 -6.04 3.93 -14.67
C LEU A 57 -6.09 3.78 -13.14
N GLN A 58 -6.29 2.56 -12.63
CA GLN A 58 -6.26 2.30 -11.19
C GLN A 58 -4.84 2.36 -10.64
N LEU A 59 -3.85 1.88 -11.38
CA LEU A 59 -2.44 2.00 -11.00
C LEU A 59 -2.03 3.48 -10.90
N ALA A 60 -2.42 4.29 -11.90
CA ALA A 60 -2.22 5.74 -11.84
C ALA A 60 -2.87 6.35 -10.59
N GLY A 61 -4.13 5.97 -10.30
CA GLY A 61 -4.85 6.44 -9.13
C GLY A 61 -4.18 6.07 -7.81
N ARG A 62 -3.61 4.87 -7.74
CA ARG A 62 -2.83 4.39 -6.60
C ARG A 62 -1.55 5.20 -6.43
N ASP A 63 -0.82 5.45 -7.52
CA ASP A 63 0.41 6.24 -7.47
C ASP A 63 0.13 7.69 -7.02
N ILE A 64 -0.99 8.26 -7.46
CA ILE A 64 -1.47 9.56 -7.00
C ILE A 64 -1.89 9.50 -5.52
N TYR A 65 -2.62 8.47 -5.09
CA TYR A 65 -2.97 8.26 -3.67
C TYR A 65 -1.73 8.25 -2.77
N VAL A 66 -0.64 7.62 -3.22
CA VAL A 66 0.66 7.64 -2.54
C VAL A 66 1.29 9.02 -2.59
N ARG A 67 1.32 9.68 -3.76
CA ARG A 67 1.89 11.02 -3.95
C ARG A 67 1.23 12.07 -3.06
N GLU A 68 -0.09 12.03 -2.93
CA GLU A 68 -0.89 12.94 -2.10
C GLU A 68 -0.83 12.59 -0.61
N GLY A 69 -0.16 11.49 -0.24
CA GLY A 69 0.05 11.12 1.16
C GLY A 69 -1.21 10.67 1.89
N CYS A 70 -2.24 10.19 1.16
CA CYS A 70 -3.51 9.76 1.73
C CYS A 70 -3.35 8.69 2.82
N TYR A 71 -2.33 7.83 2.67
CA TYR A 71 -1.95 6.78 3.63
C TYR A 71 -1.60 7.30 5.03
N ASN A 72 -1.25 8.58 5.18
CA ASN A 72 -0.97 9.18 6.49
C ASN A 72 -2.24 9.40 7.33
N CYS A 73 -3.41 9.44 6.69
CA CYS A 73 -4.70 9.66 7.34
C CYS A 73 -5.62 8.45 7.23
N HIS A 74 -5.47 7.64 6.19
CA HIS A 74 -6.33 6.51 5.88
C HIS A 74 -5.55 5.20 5.86
N SER A 75 -6.07 4.19 6.55
CA SER A 75 -5.54 2.84 6.44
C SER A 75 -6.29 2.04 5.38
N GLN A 76 -5.62 1.05 4.81
CA GLN A 76 -6.24 -0.01 4.02
C GLN A 76 -5.97 -1.37 4.68
N MET A 77 -6.41 -1.54 5.93
CA MET A 77 -6.28 -2.83 6.64
C MET A 77 -7.34 -2.92 7.74
N VAL A 78 -8.44 -3.62 7.45
CA VAL A 78 -9.50 -3.88 8.43
C VAL A 78 -9.06 -5.01 9.36
N ARG A 79 -9.04 -4.76 10.67
CA ARG A 79 -8.64 -5.76 11.67
C ARG A 79 -9.77 -6.75 11.94
N THR A 80 -9.43 -7.92 12.49
CA THR A 80 -10.37 -9.02 12.81
C THR A 80 -11.30 -8.73 14.01
N LEU A 81 -11.33 -7.49 14.51
CA LEU A 81 -12.16 -7.11 15.64
C LEU A 81 -13.61 -6.89 15.17
N ARG A 82 -14.58 -7.36 15.95
CA ARG A 82 -16.01 -7.24 15.60
C ARG A 82 -16.42 -5.81 15.26
N PHE A 83 -16.02 -4.82 16.06
CA PHE A 83 -16.42 -3.44 15.81
C PHE A 83 -15.81 -2.85 14.53
N GLU A 84 -14.68 -3.38 14.05
CA GLU A 84 -14.12 -2.98 12.76
C GLU A 84 -14.86 -3.60 11.61
N THR A 85 -15.18 -4.89 11.74
CA THR A 85 -15.86 -5.61 10.68
C THR A 85 -17.30 -5.11 10.48
N GLU A 86 -17.98 -4.73 11.55
CA GLU A 86 -19.30 -4.06 11.49
C GLU A 86 -19.22 -2.66 10.85
N ARG A 87 -18.10 -1.95 11.03
CA ARG A 87 -17.93 -0.56 10.52
C ARG A 87 -17.49 -0.51 9.06
N TYR A 88 -16.53 -1.36 8.70
CA TYR A 88 -15.82 -1.30 7.43
C TYR A 88 -16.18 -2.46 6.50
N GLY A 89 -16.56 -3.63 7.03
CA GLY A 89 -16.78 -4.85 6.26
C GLY A 89 -15.80 -5.96 6.63
N HIS A 90 -15.69 -7.01 5.82
CA HIS A 90 -14.83 -8.16 6.13
C HIS A 90 -13.38 -7.73 6.44
N TYR A 91 -12.72 -8.40 7.39
CA TYR A 91 -11.32 -8.10 7.73
C TYR A 91 -10.41 -8.30 6.51
N SER A 92 -9.28 -7.61 6.48
CA SER A 92 -8.34 -7.71 5.36
C SER A 92 -7.61 -9.05 5.37
N LEU A 93 -7.50 -9.65 4.18
CA LEU A 93 -6.77 -10.87 3.91
C LEU A 93 -5.45 -10.55 3.19
N ALA A 94 -4.41 -11.33 3.45
CA ALA A 94 -3.10 -11.11 2.83
C ALA A 94 -3.14 -11.17 1.29
N GLY A 95 -4.00 -12.04 0.73
CA GLY A 95 -4.19 -12.21 -0.71
C GLY A 95 -4.75 -10.97 -1.44
N GLU A 96 -5.24 -9.95 -0.72
CA GLU A 96 -5.76 -8.72 -1.32
C GLU A 96 -4.65 -7.73 -1.71
N SER A 97 -3.52 -7.76 -1.00
CA SER A 97 -2.43 -6.81 -1.17
C SER A 97 -1.21 -7.39 -1.88
N VAL A 98 -1.36 -8.55 -2.54
CA VAL A 98 -0.26 -9.25 -3.23
C VAL A 98 0.39 -8.37 -4.31
N PHE A 99 -0.41 -7.52 -4.98
CA PHE A 99 0.07 -6.60 -6.02
C PHE A 99 0.35 -5.17 -5.50
N ASP A 100 0.31 -4.94 -4.18
CA ASP A 100 0.55 -3.61 -3.62
C ASP A 100 2.05 -3.35 -3.41
N HIS A 101 2.68 -2.69 -4.37
CA HIS A 101 4.09 -2.29 -4.30
C HIS A 101 4.24 -0.75 -4.23
N PRO A 102 4.49 -0.14 -3.05
CA PRO A 102 4.51 -0.72 -1.70
C PRO A 102 3.11 -0.92 -1.09
N PHE A 103 3.00 -1.77 -0.07
CA PHE A 103 1.74 -2.02 0.63
C PHE A 103 1.08 -0.72 1.16
N GLN A 104 -0.25 -0.64 1.14
CA GLN A 104 -1.01 0.55 1.58
C GLN A 104 -1.69 0.39 2.95
N TRP A 105 -1.21 -0.57 3.76
CA TRP A 105 -1.71 -0.73 5.12
C TRP A 105 -1.30 0.50 5.94
N GLY A 106 -2.30 1.18 6.52
CA GLY A 106 -2.05 2.40 7.25
C GLY A 106 -1.56 2.14 8.67
N SER A 107 -0.79 3.09 9.19
CA SER A 107 -0.34 3.12 10.59
C SER A 107 -1.19 4.06 11.46
N LYS A 108 -2.06 4.87 10.84
CA LYS A 108 -2.90 5.88 11.48
C LYS A 108 -4.28 5.97 10.83
N ARG A 109 -5.29 6.36 11.61
CA ARG A 109 -6.65 6.64 11.16
C ARG A 109 -7.08 8.02 11.65
N THR A 110 -6.75 9.05 10.88
CA THR A 110 -7.35 10.39 11.03
C THR A 110 -8.69 10.43 10.29
N GLY A 111 -8.73 9.83 9.10
CA GLY A 111 -9.96 9.48 8.40
C GLY A 111 -10.30 7.98 8.56
N PRO A 112 -11.44 7.54 7.99
CA PRO A 112 -11.86 6.14 8.03
C PRO A 112 -10.90 5.20 7.27
N ASP A 113 -10.97 3.89 7.56
CA ASP A 113 -10.32 2.87 6.74
C ASP A 113 -10.96 2.79 5.34
N LEU A 114 -10.14 2.63 4.30
CA LEU A 114 -10.55 2.63 2.90
C LEU A 114 -10.51 1.25 2.23
N ALA A 115 -10.07 0.18 2.91
CA ALA A 115 -9.90 -1.15 2.32
C ALA A 115 -11.21 -1.74 1.74
N ARG A 116 -12.36 -1.18 2.09
CA ARG A 116 -13.70 -1.63 1.71
C ARG A 116 -14.56 -0.49 1.15
N VAL A 117 -13.93 0.55 0.61
CA VAL A 117 -14.67 1.72 0.09
C VAL A 117 -15.25 1.47 -1.31
N GLY A 118 -14.75 0.48 -2.04
CA GLY A 118 -15.21 0.17 -3.39
C GLY A 118 -16.71 -0.10 -3.46
N GLY A 119 -17.42 0.71 -4.23
CA GLY A 119 -18.88 0.63 -4.39
C GLY A 119 -19.70 1.14 -3.19
N ARG A 120 -19.07 1.66 -2.13
CA ARG A 120 -19.76 2.24 -0.96
C ARG A 120 -20.32 3.63 -1.24
N TYR A 121 -19.64 4.39 -2.10
CA TYR A 121 -20.04 5.73 -2.55
C TYR A 121 -20.01 5.79 -4.08
N SER A 122 -20.78 6.70 -4.67
CA SER A 122 -20.75 6.94 -6.12
C SER A 122 -19.47 7.68 -6.52
N ASP A 123 -19.10 7.57 -7.80
CA ASP A 123 -17.97 8.31 -8.36
C ASP A 123 -18.15 9.82 -8.18
N ASP A 124 -19.38 10.32 -8.37
CA ASP A 124 -19.69 11.74 -8.16
C ASP A 124 -19.50 12.18 -6.70
N TRP A 125 -19.88 11.32 -5.74
CA TRP A 125 -19.59 11.60 -4.34
C TRP A 125 -18.09 11.69 -4.09
N HIS A 126 -17.30 10.77 -4.64
CA HIS A 126 -15.84 10.83 -4.53
C HIS A 126 -15.26 12.09 -5.18
N ARG A 127 -15.77 12.51 -6.34
CA ARG A 127 -15.33 13.73 -7.03
C ARG A 127 -15.59 14.97 -6.18
N VAL A 128 -16.80 15.12 -5.65
CA VAL A 128 -17.14 16.26 -4.79
C VAL A 128 -16.33 16.22 -3.50
N HIS A 129 -16.23 15.05 -2.86
CA HIS A 129 -15.48 14.88 -1.62
C HIS A 129 -13.98 15.16 -1.78
N LEU A 130 -13.34 14.70 -2.86
CA LEU A 130 -11.92 14.99 -3.10
C LEU A 130 -11.69 16.45 -3.47
N HIS A 131 -12.59 17.06 -4.24
CA HIS A 131 -12.50 18.48 -4.58
C HIS A 131 -12.59 19.37 -3.34
N ASN A 132 -13.58 19.12 -2.48
CA ASN A 132 -13.69 19.78 -1.18
C ASN A 132 -14.48 18.88 -0.19
N PRO A 133 -13.80 18.21 0.75
CA PRO A 133 -14.45 17.26 1.66
C PRO A 133 -15.59 17.87 2.49
N ARG A 134 -15.50 19.18 2.77
CA ARG A 134 -16.43 19.93 3.61
C ARG A 134 -17.78 20.17 2.95
N ASP A 135 -17.87 20.02 1.64
CA ASP A 135 -19.14 20.20 0.91
C ASP A 135 -20.11 19.02 1.13
N VAL A 136 -19.59 17.84 1.48
CA VAL A 136 -20.40 16.64 1.78
C VAL A 136 -20.26 16.15 3.21
N VAL A 137 -19.18 16.53 3.90
CA VAL A 137 -18.94 16.22 5.32
C VAL A 137 -18.43 17.52 6.00
N PRO A 138 -19.31 18.39 6.49
CA PRO A 138 -18.95 19.73 6.99
C PRO A 138 -17.86 19.74 8.07
N GLU A 139 -17.82 18.72 8.92
CA GLU A 139 -16.84 18.53 9.99
C GLU A 139 -15.51 17.90 9.54
N SER A 140 -15.35 17.62 8.24
CA SER A 140 -14.16 16.94 7.72
C SER A 140 -12.90 17.75 7.96
N ASN A 141 -11.87 17.07 8.47
CA ASN A 141 -10.53 17.60 8.61
C ASN A 141 -9.63 17.23 7.42
N MET A 142 -10.14 16.49 6.44
CA MET A 142 -9.39 16.11 5.23
C MET A 142 -9.04 17.36 4.40
N PRO A 143 -7.82 17.45 3.82
CA PRO A 143 -7.49 18.50 2.87
C PRO A 143 -8.34 18.44 1.59
N SER A 144 -8.47 19.56 0.90
CA SER A 144 -9.09 19.63 -0.43
C SER A 144 -8.05 19.36 -1.51
N PHE A 145 -8.42 18.60 -2.55
CA PHE A 145 -7.54 18.21 -3.67
C PHE A 145 -8.11 18.66 -5.03
N PRO A 146 -8.46 19.95 -5.23
CA PRO A 146 -9.09 20.40 -6.47
C PRO A 146 -8.20 20.23 -7.71
N TRP A 147 -6.87 20.31 -7.56
CA TRP A 147 -5.90 20.16 -8.65
C TRP A 147 -6.00 18.81 -9.37
N LEU A 148 -6.50 17.77 -8.71
CA LEU A 148 -6.68 16.45 -9.33
C LEU A 148 -7.63 16.51 -10.54
N ALA A 149 -8.59 17.45 -10.54
CA ALA A 149 -9.51 17.64 -11.66
C ALA A 149 -8.85 18.36 -12.85
N GLU A 150 -7.77 19.12 -12.61
CA GLU A 150 -7.07 19.93 -13.61
C GLU A 150 -5.93 19.14 -14.26
N ASN A 151 -5.22 18.35 -13.46
CA ASN A 151 -4.07 17.57 -13.92
C ASN A 151 -4.51 16.33 -14.73
N LYS A 152 -3.69 15.97 -15.72
CA LYS A 152 -3.88 14.78 -16.55
C LYS A 152 -2.94 13.66 -16.15
N VAL A 153 -3.38 12.43 -16.34
CA VAL A 153 -2.53 11.24 -16.14
C VAL A 153 -1.48 11.17 -17.25
N ASP A 154 -0.22 10.93 -16.88
CA ASP A 154 0.88 10.74 -17.81
C ASP A 154 0.99 9.27 -18.25
N GLY A 155 0.32 8.92 -19.35
CA GLY A 155 0.26 7.56 -19.89
C GLY A 155 1.61 6.88 -20.11
N PRO A 156 2.60 7.53 -20.77
CA PRO A 156 3.96 7.00 -20.88
C PRO A 156 4.60 6.63 -19.54
N THR A 157 4.33 7.37 -18.46
CA THR A 157 4.83 7.03 -17.14
C THR A 157 4.15 5.79 -16.56
N ILE A 158 2.83 5.67 -16.71
CA ILE A 158 2.08 4.48 -16.28
C ILE A 158 2.54 3.22 -17.00
N ALA A 159 2.79 3.29 -18.31
CA ALA A 159 3.35 2.17 -19.06
C ALA A 159 4.71 1.71 -18.50
N ARG A 160 5.59 2.65 -18.12
CA ARG A 160 6.87 2.32 -17.47
C ARG A 160 6.67 1.69 -16.09
N HIS A 161 5.69 2.16 -15.30
CA HIS A 161 5.38 1.58 -14.00
C HIS A 161 4.89 0.13 -14.14
N MET A 162 3.98 -0.14 -15.08
CA MET A 162 3.52 -1.51 -15.34
C MET A 162 4.66 -2.42 -15.80
N ALA A 163 5.57 -1.93 -16.65
CA ALA A 163 6.76 -2.68 -17.06
C ALA A 163 7.70 -2.98 -15.87
N ALA A 164 7.86 -2.03 -14.94
CA ALA A 164 8.66 -2.24 -13.73
C ALA A 164 8.00 -3.26 -12.78
N LEU A 165 6.68 -3.19 -12.60
CA LEU A 165 5.92 -4.16 -11.82
C LEU A 165 5.99 -5.57 -12.44
N LYS A 166 5.90 -5.67 -13.77
CA LYS A 166 6.13 -6.92 -14.49
C LYS A 166 7.52 -7.50 -14.22
N ALA A 167 8.55 -6.65 -14.21
CA ALA A 167 9.93 -7.08 -13.97
C ALA A 167 10.15 -7.64 -12.56
N ILE A 168 9.32 -7.26 -11.57
CA ILE A 168 9.40 -7.78 -10.20
C ILE A 168 8.41 -8.94 -9.92
N GLY A 169 7.60 -9.34 -10.90
CA GLY A 169 6.79 -10.56 -10.84
C GLY A 169 5.29 -10.37 -11.05
N ASP A 170 4.78 -9.14 -11.16
CA ASP A 170 3.34 -8.93 -11.41
C ASP A 170 2.97 -9.45 -12.82
N PRO A 171 1.84 -10.18 -12.97
CA PRO A 171 1.48 -10.86 -14.22
C PRO A 171 0.89 -9.93 -15.31
N TYR A 172 1.48 -8.76 -15.55
CA TYR A 172 1.10 -7.92 -16.69
C TYR A 172 1.53 -8.54 -18.02
N THR A 173 0.62 -8.51 -19.00
CA THR A 173 0.88 -8.86 -20.39
C THR A 173 1.57 -7.70 -21.15
N ASP A 174 2.30 -8.01 -22.22
CA ASP A 174 2.91 -6.95 -23.04
C ASP A 174 1.86 -6.09 -23.75
N GLU A 175 0.71 -6.68 -24.07
CA GLU A 175 -0.46 -5.99 -24.62
C GLU A 175 -1.03 -4.97 -23.62
N GLN A 176 -1.19 -5.34 -22.35
CA GLN A 176 -1.63 -4.40 -21.31
C GLN A 176 -0.68 -3.22 -21.17
N ILE A 177 0.64 -3.45 -21.23
CA ILE A 177 1.65 -2.39 -21.12
C ILE A 177 1.61 -1.47 -22.35
N ALA A 178 1.50 -2.05 -23.55
CA ALA A 178 1.42 -1.29 -24.81
C ALA A 178 0.15 -0.43 -24.88
N GLN A 179 -0.96 -0.93 -24.31
CA GLN A 179 -2.26 -0.27 -24.30
C GLN A 179 -2.41 0.77 -23.17
N ALA A 180 -1.56 0.72 -22.14
CA ALA A 180 -1.66 1.54 -20.93
C ALA A 180 -1.80 3.05 -21.19
N ALA A 181 -1.02 3.59 -22.14
CA ALA A 181 -1.04 5.03 -22.44
C ALA A 181 -2.38 5.46 -23.07
N ALA A 182 -2.97 4.60 -23.89
CA ALA A 182 -4.28 4.86 -24.49
C ALA A 182 -5.43 4.69 -23.48
N ASP A 183 -5.30 3.74 -22.53
CA ASP A 183 -6.32 3.51 -21.49
C ASP A 183 -6.49 4.68 -20.53
N VAL A 184 -5.45 5.51 -20.37
CA VAL A 184 -5.47 6.71 -19.52
C VAL A 184 -5.53 8.00 -20.31
N ASP A 185 -5.66 7.95 -21.64
CA ASP A 185 -5.67 9.14 -22.48
C ASP A 185 -6.85 10.06 -22.13
N GLY A 186 -6.55 11.36 -22.01
CA GLY A 186 -7.51 12.39 -21.59
C GLY A 186 -8.02 12.29 -20.15
N LYS A 187 -7.68 11.24 -19.39
CA LYS A 187 -8.13 11.07 -18.00
C LYS A 187 -7.44 12.06 -17.07
N THR A 188 -8.21 12.56 -16.11
CA THR A 188 -7.69 13.41 -15.03
C THR A 188 -7.10 12.56 -13.92
N GLU A 189 -6.25 13.16 -13.09
CA GLU A 189 -5.78 12.52 -11.86
C GLU A 189 -6.96 12.17 -10.93
N LEU A 190 -8.02 12.99 -10.93
CA LEU A 190 -9.25 12.71 -10.18
C LEU A 190 -9.95 11.45 -10.70
N ASP A 191 -10.06 11.27 -12.02
CA ASP A 191 -10.60 10.04 -12.61
C ASP A 191 -9.81 8.81 -12.16
N ALA A 192 -8.48 8.92 -12.13
CA ALA A 192 -7.59 7.86 -11.71
C ALA A 192 -7.78 7.49 -10.23
N VAL A 193 -7.75 8.47 -9.33
CA VAL A 193 -7.93 8.25 -7.89
C VAL A 193 -9.31 7.65 -7.60
N VAL A 194 -10.37 8.13 -8.26
CA VAL A 194 -11.71 7.54 -8.12
C VAL A 194 -11.72 6.09 -8.60
N ALA A 195 -11.10 5.79 -9.75
CA ALA A 195 -11.01 4.42 -10.26
C ALA A 195 -10.28 3.49 -9.27
N TYR A 196 -9.18 3.96 -8.66
CA TYR A 196 -8.46 3.22 -7.63
C TYR A 196 -9.33 2.96 -6.39
N LEU A 197 -9.94 4.01 -5.83
CA LEU A 197 -10.82 3.89 -4.65
C LEU A 197 -11.99 2.94 -4.90
N GLN A 198 -12.57 2.98 -6.11
CA GLN A 198 -13.66 2.09 -6.48
C GLN A 198 -13.26 0.61 -6.57
N GLY A 199 -11.98 0.32 -6.83
CA GLY A 199 -11.44 -1.03 -6.87
C GLY A 199 -11.24 -1.66 -5.48
N LEU A 200 -11.06 -0.85 -4.44
CA LEU A 200 -10.68 -1.32 -3.11
C LEU A 200 -11.74 -2.24 -2.48
N GLY A 201 -11.32 -3.48 -2.17
CA GLY A 201 -12.13 -4.45 -1.44
C GLY A 201 -13.26 -5.10 -2.26
N ARG A 202 -13.29 -4.92 -3.58
CA ARG A 202 -14.33 -5.51 -4.47
C ARG A 202 -14.36 -7.04 -4.43
N HIS A 203 -13.19 -7.66 -4.23
CA HIS A 203 -12.98 -9.11 -4.20
C HIS A 203 -12.94 -9.69 -2.79
N ALA A 204 -13.16 -8.87 -1.75
CA ALA A 204 -13.25 -9.35 -0.38
C ALA A 204 -14.53 -10.18 -0.18
N PRO A 205 -14.49 -11.25 0.65
CA PRO A 205 -15.69 -11.98 1.02
C PRO A 205 -16.78 -11.05 1.58
N ARG A 206 -18.04 -11.26 1.19
CA ARG A 206 -19.18 -10.53 1.74
C ARG A 206 -19.85 -11.38 2.82
N GLY A 207 -20.02 -10.79 4.01
CA GLY A 207 -20.76 -11.29 5.18
C GLY A 207 -21.13 -12.78 5.25
N GLY A 208 -20.47 -13.52 6.15
CA GLY A 208 -20.89 -14.88 6.56
C GLY A 208 -20.29 -16.04 5.76
N GLN A 209 -19.44 -15.77 4.78
CA GLN A 209 -18.61 -16.80 4.14
C GLN A 209 -17.22 -16.82 4.79
N PRO A 210 -16.72 -18.00 5.19
CA PRO A 210 -15.38 -18.15 5.77
C PRO A 210 -14.27 -17.81 4.76
#